data_AF-A0A7V4Q7J3-F1
#
_entry.id   AF-A0A7V4Q7J3-F1
#
_cell.length_a   1.000
_cell.length_b   1.000
_cell.length_c   1.000
_cell.angle_alpha   90.00
_cell.angle_beta   90.00
_cell.angle_gamma   90.00
#
_symmetry.space_group_name_H-M   'P 1'
#
loop_
_entity.id
_entity.type
_entity.pdbx_description
1 polymer ?
#
loop_
_entity_poly.entity_id
_entity_poly.type
_entity_poly.pdbx_seq_one_letter_code
_entity_poly.pdbx_strand_id
1 'polypeptide(L)' 'MSLRALPHLALFFGLSLLCACASAPAPVKSAESYFTEGEAAYASGKYGEAIAQWKKVKESYSSPESTT' A
#
# COMPACT_ATOMS: atom_id res chain seq x y z
N MET A 1 39.59 -24.49 -5.16
CA MET A 1 38.32 -23.80 -4.86
C MET A 1 37.24 -24.40 -5.78
N SER A 2 36.19 -24.95 -5.19
CA SER A 2 35.26 -25.88 -5.87
C SER A 2 34.41 -25.18 -6.94
N LEU A 3 34.63 -25.52 -8.22
CA LEU A 3 33.86 -25.03 -9.39
C LEU A 3 32.35 -25.35 -9.31
N ARG A 4 31.94 -26.21 -8.38
CA ARG A 4 30.53 -26.58 -8.13
C ARG A 4 29.75 -25.52 -7.34
N ALA A 5 30.42 -24.53 -6.75
CA ALA A 5 29.77 -23.46 -5.96
C ALA A 5 29.18 -22.32 -6.82
N LEU A 6 29.63 -22.20 -8.09
CA LEU A 6 29.19 -21.18 -9.03
C LEU A 6 27.67 -21.19 -9.33
N PRO A 7 27.02 -22.35 -9.59
CA PRO A 7 25.57 -22.38 -9.81
C PRO A 7 24.76 -22.11 -8.53
N HIS A 8 25.28 -22.47 -7.35
CA HIS A 8 24.62 -22.19 -6.08
C HIS A 8 24.66 -20.69 -5.73
N LEU A 9 25.77 -20.02 -6.04
CA LEU A 9 25.89 -18.57 -5.89
C LEU A 9 24.92 -17.81 -6.81
N ALA A 10 24.79 -18.27 -8.06
CA ALA A 10 23.85 -17.69 -9.04
C ALA A 10 22.38 -17.90 -8.63
N LEU A 11 22.04 -19.08 -8.09
CA LEU A 11 20.70 -19.38 -7.59
C LEU A 11 20.33 -18.51 -6.37
N PHE A 12 21.29 -18.27 -5.47
CA PHE A 12 21.11 -17.40 -4.30
C PHE A 12 20.94 -15.92 -4.68
N PHE A 13 21.64 -15.48 -5.73
CA PHE A 13 21.51 -14.13 -6.29
C PHE A 13 20.17 -13.93 -7.01
N GLY A 14 19.65 -14.98 -7.68
CA GLY A 14 18.30 -14.96 -8.26
C GLY A 14 17.18 -14.86 -7.23
N LEU A 15 17.34 -15.53 -6.08
CA LEU A 15 16.34 -15.53 -5.01
C LEU A 15 16.23 -14.17 -4.29
N SER A 16 17.31 -13.40 -4.23
CA SER A 16 17.37 -12.10 -3.53
C SER A 16 16.69 -10.96 -4.31
N LEU A 17 16.50 -11.09 -5.62
CA LEU A 17 15.77 -10.14 -6.46
C LEU A 17 14.25 -10.12 -6.19
N LEU A 18 13.69 -11.16 -5.56
CA LEU A 18 12.27 -11.25 -5.24
C LEU A 18 11.88 -10.53 -3.93
N CYS A 19 12.86 -10.17 -3.08
CA CYS A 19 12.60 -9.49 -1.80
C CYS A 19 12.54 -7.95 -1.91
N ALA A 20 12.70 -7.37 -3.11
CA ALA A 20 12.71 -5.92 -3.31
C ALA A 20 11.32 -5.28 -3.47
N CYS A 21 10.25 -5.99 -3.12
CA CYS A 21 8.92 -5.39 -2.95
C CYS A 21 8.82 -4.61 -1.62
N ALA A 22 9.79 -3.74 -1.33
CA ALA A 22 9.61 -2.71 -0.33
C ALA A 22 8.68 -1.66 -0.94
N SER A 23 7.38 -1.93 -0.89
CA SER A 23 6.34 -0.99 -1.30
C SER A 23 6.54 0.28 -0.47
N ALA A 24 7.03 1.35 -1.10
CA ALA A 24 7.16 2.63 -0.44
C ALA A 24 5.79 3.00 0.16
N PRO A 25 5.72 3.48 1.42
CA PRO A 25 4.45 3.92 1.98
C PRO A 25 3.87 4.96 1.03
N ALA A 26 2.68 4.68 0.51
CA ALA A 26 1.97 5.63 -0.34
C ALA A 26 1.90 6.98 0.40
N PRO A 27 2.09 8.11 -0.31
CA PRO A 27 2.03 9.42 0.32
C PRO A 27 0.74 9.51 1.15
N VAL A 28 0.89 9.96 2.39
CA VAL A 28 -0.22 10.05 3.35
C VAL A 28 -1.24 11.02 2.75
N LYS A 29 -2.30 10.47 2.16
CA LYS A 29 -3.37 11.29 1.59
C LYS A 29 -4.12 11.95 2.73
N SER A 30 -4.42 13.23 2.56
CA SER A 30 -5.25 13.97 3.51
C SER A 30 -6.69 13.44 3.50
N ALA A 31 -7.41 13.67 4.60
CA ALA A 31 -8.83 13.38 4.69
C ALA A 31 -9.63 14.04 3.54
N GLU A 32 -9.25 15.24 3.14
CA GLU A 32 -9.85 15.98 2.02
C GLU A 32 -9.65 15.28 0.66
N SER A 33 -8.47 14.72 0.43
CA SER A 33 -8.19 13.94 -0.79
C SER A 33 -9.08 12.71 -0.87
N TYR A 34 -9.23 11.96 0.22
CA TYR A 34 -10.14 10.81 0.27
C TYR A 34 -11.61 11.21 0.09
N PHE A 35 -12.01 12.35 0.64
CA PHE A 35 -13.38 12.85 0.49
C PHE A 35 -13.68 13.18 -0.98
N THR A 36 -12.78 13.90 -1.64
CA THR A 36 -12.92 14.28 -3.05
C THR A 36 -12.94 13.07 -3.98
N GLU A 37 -12.08 12.07 -3.73
CA GLU A 37 -12.08 10.81 -4.48
C GLU A 37 -13.39 10.03 -4.29
N GLY A 38 -13.94 10.03 -3.07
CA GLY A 38 -15.23 9.41 -2.77
C GLY A 38 -16.40 10.09 -3.50
N GLU A 39 -16.42 11.42 -3.52
CA GLU A 39 -17.43 12.21 -4.27
C GLU A 39 -17.37 11.92 -5.77
N ALA A 40 -16.17 11.85 -6.35
CA ALA A 40 -16.00 11.51 -7.76
C ALA A 40 -16.49 10.08 -8.10
N ALA A 41 -16.19 9.12 -7.21
CA ALA A 41 -16.67 7.75 -7.35
C ALA A 41 -18.20 7.67 -7.21
N TYR A 42 -18.78 8.42 -6.27
CA TYR A 42 -20.23 8.52 -6.08
C TYR A 42 -20.93 9.09 -7.31
N ALA A 43 -20.42 10.21 -7.85
CA ALA A 43 -20.93 10.83 -9.07
C ALA A 43 -20.86 9.89 -10.28
N SER A 44 -19.89 8.97 -10.29
CA SER A 44 -19.73 7.94 -11.32
C SER A 44 -20.59 6.68 -11.09
N GLY A 45 -21.42 6.64 -10.05
CA GLY A 45 -22.23 5.47 -9.68
C GLY A 45 -21.43 4.33 -9.05
N LYS A 46 -20.15 4.53 -8.74
CA LYS A 46 -19.25 3.53 -8.13
C LYS A 46 -19.36 3.57 -6.62
N TYR A 47 -20.53 3.23 -6.09
CA TYR A 47 -20.83 3.38 -4.67
C TYR A 47 -19.91 2.59 -3.74
N GLY A 48 -19.48 1.38 -4.15
CA GLY A 48 -18.55 0.58 -3.35
C GLY A 48 -17.19 1.26 -3.17
N GLU A 49 -16.70 1.93 -4.21
CA GLU A 49 -15.44 2.67 -4.20
C GLU A 49 -15.59 3.97 -3.39
N ALA A 50 -16.72 4.67 -3.52
CA ALA A 50 -17.04 5.84 -2.72
C ALA A 50 -17.06 5.53 -1.21
N ILE A 51 -17.74 4.46 -0.82
CA ILE A 51 -17.82 4.01 0.58
C ILE A 51 -16.42 3.68 1.12
N ALA A 52 -15.58 3.03 0.32
CA ALA A 52 -14.21 2.70 0.72
C ALA A 52 -13.38 3.95 0.99
N GLN A 53 -13.51 4.99 0.15
CA GLN A 53 -12.78 6.24 0.32
C GLN A 53 -13.28 7.03 1.54
N TRP A 54 -14.60 7.14 1.75
CA TRP A 54 -15.16 7.84 2.91
C TRP A 54 -14.84 7.15 4.24
N LYS A 55 -14.63 5.83 4.27
CA LYS A 55 -14.12 5.14 5.47
C LYS A 55 -12.73 5.66 5.85
N LYS A 56 -11.85 5.82 4.88
CA LYS A 56 -10.49 6.36 5.10
C LYS A 56 -10.50 7.81 5.57
N VAL A 57 -11.48 8.61 5.13
CA VAL A 57 -11.70 9.97 5.67
C VAL A 57 -11.88 9.90 7.18
N LYS A 58 -12.79 9.05 7.67
CA LYS A 58 -13.03 8.90 9.11
C LYS A 58 -11.81 8.37 9.86
N GLU A 59 -11.13 7.38 9.30
CA GLU A 59 -9.93 6.79 9.89
C GLU A 59 -8.79 7.82 10.01
N SER A 60 -8.69 8.75 9.06
CA SER A 60 -7.71 9.84 9.10
C SER A 60 -7.94 10.82 10.25
N TYR A 61 -9.19 10.96 10.72
CA TYR A 61 -9.53 11.76 11.91
C TYR A 61 -9.45 10.96 13.22
N SER A 62 -9.52 9.64 13.15
CA SER A 62 -9.39 8.76 14.30
C SER A 62 -7.91 8.70 14.70
N SER A 63 -7.44 9.75 15.35
CA SER A 63 -6.12 9.82 15.97
C SER A 63 -5.90 8.59 16.88
N PRO A 64 -4.70 7.98 16.90
CA PRO A 64 -4.40 6.76 17.65
C PRO A 64 -4.50 6.88 19.18
N GLU A 65 -4.97 8.01 19.74
CA GLU A 65 -5.04 8.23 21.19
C GLU A 65 -6.29 7.63 21.86
N SER A 66 -7.12 6.86 21.13
CA SER A 66 -8.30 6.17 21.69
C SER A 66 -7.98 4.77 22.21
N THR A 67 -6.85 4.61 22.91
CA THR A 67 -6.56 3.46 23.76
C THR A 67 -5.75 3.95 24.95
N THR A 68 -6.41 4.56 25.92
CA THR A 68 -5.94 4.76 27.31
C THR A 68 -7.07 4.33 28.21
#